data_AF-A0A428XMU5-F1
#
_entry.id   AF-A0A428XMU5-F1
#
_cell.length_a   1.000
_cell.length_b   1.000
_cell.length_c   1.000
_cell.angle_alpha   90.00
_cell.angle_beta   90.00
_cell.angle_gamma   90.00
#
_symmetry.space_group_name_H-M   'P 1'
#
loop_
_entity.id
_entity.type
_entity.pdbx_description
1 polymer ?
#
loop_
_entity_poly.entity_id
_entity_poly.type
_entity_poly.pdbx_seq_one_letter_code
_entity_poly.pdbx_strand_id
1 'polypeptide(L)'
;MTNQWRHLPAPARPIAAATDAAVVAARDHDTEALTSAIGELAAQDQAQVGLILGTTVRLLLELTHPDGLDGDDIRTVLEQSVRSAAAWQPEVDPHVVLVLLAGALGVHDDEEPALKPEALARHSTLLIAHLLGARALPELMTMALGEIERAQLND
;
A
#
# COMPACT_ATOMS: atom_id res chain seq x y z
N MET A 1 3.20 21.25 -0.99
CA MET A 1 3.87 20.34 -0.03
C MET A 1 3.33 20.62 1.36
N THR A 2 2.46 19.73 1.83
CA THR A 2 1.91 19.76 3.19
C THR A 2 3.05 19.66 4.20
N ASN A 3 2.96 20.44 5.28
CA ASN A 3 3.95 20.44 6.37
C ASN A 3 4.10 19.06 7.02
N GLN A 4 3.12 18.17 6.83
CA GLN A 4 2.99 16.88 7.52
C GLN A 4 4.10 15.87 7.24
N TRP A 5 4.82 15.95 6.10
CA TRP A 5 5.83 14.96 5.72
C TRP A 5 7.27 15.46 5.88
N ARG A 6 7.47 16.66 6.42
CA ARG A 6 8.80 17.28 6.47
C ARG A 6 9.79 16.52 7.34
N HIS A 7 9.30 15.74 8.30
CA HIS A 7 10.12 14.89 9.16
C HIS A 7 10.65 13.63 8.45
N LEU A 8 10.05 13.23 7.32
CA LEU A 8 10.51 12.06 6.56
C LEU A 8 11.76 12.37 5.72
N PRO A 9 12.56 11.35 5.36
CA PRO A 9 13.64 11.48 4.36
C PRO A 9 13.11 12.05 3.05
N ALA A 10 13.89 12.92 2.39
CA ALA A 10 13.43 13.65 1.20
C ALA A 10 12.86 12.76 0.07
N PRO A 11 13.46 11.59 -0.26
CA PRO A 11 12.92 10.71 -1.30
C PRO A 11 11.56 10.09 -0.96
N ALA A 12 11.27 9.87 0.34
CA ALA A 12 10.03 9.24 0.78
C ALA A 12 8.84 10.22 0.83
N ARG A 13 9.09 11.53 0.91
CA ARG A 13 8.04 12.56 1.02
C ARG A 13 7.04 12.56 -0.14
N PRO A 14 7.44 12.55 -1.43
CA PRO A 14 6.48 12.52 -2.52
C PRO A 14 5.66 11.22 -2.53
N ILE A 15 6.28 10.08 -2.22
CA ILE A 15 5.59 8.79 -2.11
C ILE A 15 4.54 8.85 -0.99
N ALA A 16 4.90 9.36 0.18
CA ALA A 16 3.98 9.50 1.30
C ALA A 16 2.81 10.44 1.00
N ALA A 17 3.08 11.58 0.36
CA ALA A 17 2.05 12.53 -0.03
C ALA A 17 1.08 11.94 -1.06
N ALA A 18 1.58 11.28 -2.10
CA ALA A 18 0.74 10.69 -3.13
C ALA A 18 -0.04 9.47 -2.60
N THR A 19 0.55 8.67 -1.71
CA THR A 19 -0.16 7.56 -1.05
C THR A 19 -1.32 8.08 -0.19
N ASP A 20 -1.12 9.14 0.57
CA ASP A 20 -2.16 9.76 1.40
C ASP A 20 -3.29 10.35 0.56
N ALA A 21 -2.96 11.05 -0.52
CA ALA A 21 -3.95 11.53 -1.49
C ALA A 21 -4.75 10.37 -2.11
N ALA A 22 -4.06 9.28 -2.49
CA ALA A 22 -4.69 8.12 -3.10
C ALA A 22 -5.60 7.37 -2.09
N VAL A 23 -5.19 7.25 -0.83
CA VAL A 23 -6.00 6.63 0.23
C VAL A 23 -7.23 7.48 0.57
N VAL A 24 -7.10 8.81 0.60
CA VAL A 24 -8.24 9.72 0.77
C VAL A 24 -9.23 9.56 -0.38
N ALA A 25 -8.75 9.63 -1.63
CA ALA A 25 -9.59 9.42 -2.80
C ALA A 25 -10.27 8.04 -2.80
N ALA A 26 -9.56 7.00 -2.38
CA ALA A 26 -10.11 5.65 -2.24
C ALA A 26 -11.22 5.55 -1.19
N ARG A 27 -11.11 6.29 -0.07
CA ARG A 27 -12.16 6.34 0.95
C ARG A 27 -13.39 7.11 0.51
N ASP A 28 -13.20 8.15 -0.31
CA ASP A 28 -14.26 8.99 -0.84
C ASP A 28 -14.90 8.42 -2.12
N HIS A 29 -14.40 7.27 -2.60
CA HIS A 29 -14.75 6.67 -3.90
C HIS A 29 -14.59 7.64 -5.09
N ASP A 30 -13.60 8.54 -5.01
CA ASP A 30 -13.30 9.52 -6.05
C ASP A 30 -12.31 8.92 -7.06
N THR A 31 -12.86 8.42 -8.18
CA THR A 31 -12.07 7.79 -9.25
C THR A 31 -11.09 8.74 -9.93
N GLU A 32 -11.45 10.02 -10.08
CA GLU A 32 -10.59 11.01 -10.76
C GLU A 32 -9.41 11.37 -9.88
N ALA A 33 -9.67 11.69 -8.60
CA ALA A 33 -8.63 11.98 -7.63
C ALA A 33 -7.71 10.77 -7.41
N LEU A 34 -8.27 9.55 -7.35
CA LEU A 34 -7.49 8.33 -7.25
C LEU A 34 -6.57 8.19 -8.47
N THR A 35 -7.10 8.33 -9.68
CA THR A 35 -6.32 8.21 -10.92
C THR A 35 -5.16 9.20 -10.97
N SER A 36 -5.39 10.45 -10.55
CA SER A 36 -4.34 11.46 -10.46
C SER A 36 -3.24 11.06 -9.48
N ALA A 37 -3.61 10.63 -8.27
CA ALA A 37 -2.65 10.24 -7.25
C ALA A 37 -1.87 8.95 -7.63
N ILE A 38 -2.52 8.01 -8.32
CA ILE A 38 -1.84 6.83 -8.89
C ILE A 38 -0.82 7.25 -9.95
N GLY A 39 -1.14 8.24 -10.79
CA GLY A 39 -0.17 8.80 -11.75
C GLY A 39 1.05 9.40 -11.06
N GLU A 40 0.86 10.12 -9.95
CA GLU A 40 1.95 10.67 -9.14
C GLU A 40 2.83 9.57 -8.52
N LEU A 41 2.23 8.50 -7.99
CA LEU A 41 2.96 7.34 -7.46
C LEU A 41 3.72 6.57 -8.54
N ALA A 42 3.09 6.34 -9.69
CA ALA A 42 3.70 5.63 -10.82
C ALA A 42 4.88 6.40 -11.43
N ALA A 43 4.95 7.71 -11.22
CA ALA A 43 6.08 8.55 -11.65
C ALA A 43 7.29 8.53 -10.68
N GLN A 44 7.15 7.92 -9.50
CA GLN A 44 8.25 7.82 -8.52
C GLN A 44 9.19 6.64 -8.83
N ASP A 45 10.25 6.49 -8.02
CA ASP A 45 11.10 5.30 -8.05
C ASP A 45 10.31 4.05 -7.62
N GLN A 46 10.17 3.08 -8.52
CA GLN A 46 9.27 1.94 -8.30
C GLN A 46 9.78 0.95 -7.26
N ALA A 47 11.10 0.85 -7.07
CA ALA A 47 11.66 0.03 -6.00
C ALA A 47 11.32 0.64 -4.63
N GLN A 48 11.44 1.97 -4.48
CA GLN A 48 11.04 2.67 -3.26
C GLN A 48 9.53 2.62 -3.02
N VAL A 49 8.71 2.80 -4.06
CA VAL A 49 7.25 2.69 -3.93
C VAL A 49 6.86 1.29 -3.47
N GLY A 50 7.35 0.24 -4.13
CA GLY A 50 7.08 -1.14 -3.76
C GLY A 50 7.50 -1.45 -2.32
N LEU A 51 8.72 -1.05 -1.93
CA LEU A 51 9.23 -1.25 -0.57
C LEU A 51 8.37 -0.55 0.49
N ILE A 52 8.03 0.72 0.28
CA ILE A 52 7.25 1.52 1.24
C ILE A 52 5.81 1.00 1.36
N LEU A 53 5.15 0.75 0.22
CA LEU A 53 3.76 0.28 0.23
C LEU A 53 3.67 -1.15 0.76
N GLY A 54 4.57 -2.04 0.36
CA GLY A 54 4.65 -3.41 0.88
C GLY A 54 4.89 -3.44 2.40
N THR A 55 5.83 -2.64 2.90
CA THR A 55 6.07 -2.52 4.35
C THR A 55 4.86 -1.95 5.08
N THR A 56 4.15 -0.98 4.49
CA THR A 56 2.94 -0.40 5.06
C THR A 56 1.81 -1.44 5.15
N VAL A 57 1.62 -2.25 4.10
CA VAL A 57 0.65 -3.36 4.08
C VAL A 57 1.01 -4.39 5.16
N ARG A 58 2.28 -4.80 5.25
CA ARG A 58 2.74 -5.76 6.28
C ARG A 58 2.41 -5.26 7.68
N LEU A 59 2.77 -4.02 8.01
CA LEU A 59 2.47 -3.44 9.32
C LEU A 59 0.97 -3.37 9.59
N LEU A 60 0.15 -3.07 8.59
CA LEU A 60 -1.30 -3.07 8.73
C LEU A 60 -1.87 -4.46 8.99
N LEU A 61 -1.34 -5.50 8.35
CA LEU A 61 -1.71 -6.90 8.60
C LEU A 61 -1.35 -7.31 10.03
N GLU A 62 -0.13 -6.99 10.48
CA GLU A 62 0.34 -7.28 11.85
C GLU A 62 -0.50 -6.55 12.92
N LEU A 63 -0.87 -5.28 12.67
CA LEU A 63 -1.71 -4.51 13.58
C LEU A 63 -3.16 -4.99 13.61
N THR A 64 -3.64 -5.66 12.57
CA THR A 64 -4.99 -6.22 12.51
C THR A 64 -5.06 -7.64 13.06
N HIS A 65 -3.94 -8.36 13.09
CA HIS A 65 -3.83 -9.76 13.51
C HIS A 65 -2.70 -9.93 14.55
N PRO A 66 -2.87 -9.37 15.77
CA PRO A 66 -1.80 -9.37 16.79
C PRO A 66 -1.44 -10.78 17.31
N ASP A 67 -2.36 -11.74 17.19
CA ASP A 67 -2.17 -13.13 17.62
C ASP A 67 -1.55 -14.02 16.54
N GLY A 68 -1.20 -13.43 15.38
CA GLY A 68 -0.71 -14.13 14.21
C GLY A 68 -1.71 -14.10 13.06
N LEU A 69 -1.19 -14.31 11.86
CA LEU A 69 -1.92 -14.25 10.59
C LEU A 69 -1.88 -15.62 9.92
N ASP A 70 -3.05 -16.18 9.60
CA ASP A 70 -3.14 -17.45 8.87
C ASP A 70 -3.67 -17.30 7.44
N GLY A 71 -3.81 -18.43 6.73
CA GLY A 71 -4.26 -18.44 5.34
C GLY A 71 -5.73 -18.05 5.15
N ASP A 72 -6.58 -18.27 6.14
CA ASP A 72 -8.00 -17.90 6.09
C ASP A 72 -8.16 -16.39 6.38
N ASP A 73 -7.31 -15.81 7.24
CA ASP A 73 -7.22 -14.37 7.43
C ASP A 73 -6.83 -13.66 6.13
N ILE A 74 -5.77 -14.14 5.45
CA ILE A 74 -5.33 -13.58 4.17
C ILE A 74 -6.41 -13.70 3.10
N ARG A 75 -7.10 -14.84 3.03
CA ARG A 75 -8.23 -15.00 2.11
C ARG A 75 -9.33 -14.00 2.41
N THR A 76 -9.64 -13.78 3.68
CA THR A 76 -10.66 -12.82 4.12
C THR A 76 -10.28 -11.39 3.72
N VAL A 77 -9.04 -10.97 3.96
CA VAL A 77 -8.53 -9.66 3.55
C VAL A 77 -8.60 -9.48 2.04
N LEU A 78 -8.16 -10.48 1.27
CA LEU A 78 -8.22 -10.47 -0.20
C LEU A 78 -9.67 -10.28 -0.68
N GLU A 79 -10.59 -11.13 -0.20
CA GLU A 79 -11.99 -11.12 -0.63
C GLU A 79 -12.68 -9.80 -0.28
N GLN A 80 -12.46 -9.29 0.93
CA GLN A 80 -13.12 -8.06 1.40
C GLN A 80 -12.56 -6.82 0.72
N SER A 81 -11.24 -6.72 0.56
CA SER A 81 -10.60 -5.57 -0.09
C SER A 81 -10.99 -5.47 -1.57
N VAL A 82 -10.95 -6.59 -2.30
CA VAL A 82 -11.38 -6.67 -3.70
C VAL A 82 -12.86 -6.33 -3.83
N ARG A 83 -13.72 -6.94 -3.01
CA ARG A 83 -15.18 -6.70 -3.07
C ARG A 83 -15.53 -5.23 -2.79
N SER A 84 -14.87 -4.62 -1.80
CA SER A 84 -15.07 -3.22 -1.46
C SER A 84 -14.66 -2.29 -2.61
N ALA A 85 -13.52 -2.57 -3.25
CA ALA A 85 -13.02 -1.77 -4.36
C ALA A 85 -13.85 -1.97 -5.64
N ALA A 86 -14.23 -3.21 -5.97
CA ALA A 86 -14.93 -3.55 -7.21
C ALA A 86 -16.30 -2.87 -7.36
N ALA A 87 -16.90 -2.40 -6.26
CA ALA A 87 -18.15 -1.65 -6.27
C ALA A 87 -18.03 -0.28 -6.98
N TRP A 88 -16.83 0.28 -7.11
CA TRP A 88 -16.61 1.63 -7.65
C TRP A 88 -15.33 1.80 -8.50
N GLN A 89 -14.39 0.86 -8.43
CA GLN A 89 -13.19 0.77 -9.26
C GLN A 89 -13.22 -0.49 -10.15
N PRO A 90 -13.70 -0.40 -11.40
CA PRO A 90 -13.76 -1.53 -12.33
C PRO A 90 -12.40 -2.16 -12.63
N GLU A 91 -11.30 -1.42 -12.48
CA GLU A 91 -9.93 -1.84 -12.77
C GLU A 91 -9.27 -2.63 -11.63
N VAL A 92 -10.00 -2.94 -10.55
CA VAL A 92 -9.46 -3.79 -9.48
C VAL A 92 -9.31 -5.23 -9.96
N ASP A 93 -8.12 -5.77 -9.79
CA ASP A 93 -7.71 -7.11 -10.16
C ASP A 93 -7.37 -7.92 -8.89
N PRO A 94 -8.14 -8.98 -8.57
CA PRO A 94 -7.88 -9.83 -7.41
C PRO A 94 -6.49 -10.49 -7.44
N HIS A 95 -5.96 -10.81 -8.63
CA HIS A 95 -4.64 -11.42 -8.77
C HIS A 95 -3.55 -10.46 -8.32
N VAL A 96 -3.65 -9.18 -8.71
CA VAL A 96 -2.69 -8.15 -8.28
C VAL A 96 -2.72 -7.97 -6.76
N VAL A 97 -3.91 -7.97 -6.15
CA VAL A 97 -4.03 -7.89 -4.68
C VAL A 97 -3.39 -9.09 -4.00
N LEU A 98 -3.56 -10.30 -4.55
CA LEU A 98 -2.90 -11.51 -4.03
C LEU A 98 -1.37 -11.41 -4.11
N VAL A 99 -0.82 -10.97 -5.25
CA VAL A 99 0.62 -10.76 -5.41
C VAL A 99 1.16 -9.75 -4.39
N LEU A 100 0.44 -8.66 -4.14
CA LEU A 100 0.83 -7.65 -3.16
C LEU A 100 0.80 -8.18 -1.72
N LEU A 101 -0.21 -8.99 -1.37
CA LEU A 101 -0.28 -9.65 -0.06
C LEU A 101 0.88 -10.64 0.12
N ALA A 102 1.17 -11.45 -0.89
CA ALA A 102 2.30 -12.38 -0.86
C ALA A 102 3.64 -11.64 -0.67
N GLY A 103 3.89 -10.60 -1.46
CA GLY A 103 5.10 -9.79 -1.35
C GLY A 103 5.25 -9.08 0.00
N ALA A 104 4.16 -8.56 0.57
CA ALA A 104 4.16 -7.96 1.90
C ALA A 104 4.52 -8.97 3.02
N LEU A 105 4.25 -10.26 2.80
CA LEU A 105 4.61 -11.36 3.70
C LEU A 105 5.97 -12.00 3.38
N GLY A 106 6.73 -11.42 2.45
CA GLY A 106 8.03 -11.93 2.04
C GLY A 106 7.97 -13.14 1.10
N VAL A 107 6.78 -13.52 0.61
CA VAL A 107 6.59 -14.60 -0.36
C VAL A 107 6.73 -14.02 -1.76
N HIS A 108 7.83 -14.35 -2.42
CA HIS A 108 8.13 -13.91 -3.78
C HIS A 108 8.21 -15.11 -4.70
N ASP A 109 7.55 -15.03 -5.85
CA ASP A 109 7.70 -15.98 -6.95
C ASP A 109 8.56 -15.32 -8.03
N ASP A 110 9.75 -15.86 -8.28
CA ASP A 110 10.69 -15.34 -9.28
C ASP A 110 10.17 -15.50 -10.72
N GLU A 111 9.16 -16.34 -10.94
CA GLU A 111 8.51 -16.53 -12.24
C GLU A 111 7.37 -15.52 -12.49
N GLU A 112 6.87 -14.85 -11.45
CA GLU A 112 5.77 -13.87 -11.58
C GLU A 112 6.29 -12.58 -12.25
N PRO A 113 5.62 -12.09 -13.31
CA PRO A 113 6.03 -10.84 -13.95
C PRO A 113 5.93 -9.65 -13.00
N ALA A 114 6.89 -8.72 -13.11
CA ALA A 114 6.82 -7.47 -12.37
C ALA A 114 5.51 -6.71 -12.69
N LEU A 115 4.82 -6.26 -11.65
CA LEU A 115 3.61 -5.45 -11.78
C LEU A 115 3.92 -4.14 -12.49
N LYS A 116 2.98 -3.68 -13.33
CA LYS A 116 3.03 -2.32 -13.89
C LYS A 116 2.95 -1.29 -12.76
N PRO A 117 3.68 -0.16 -12.84
CA PRO A 117 3.67 0.91 -11.83
C PRO A 117 2.26 1.31 -11.36
N GLU A 118 1.35 1.55 -12.30
CA GLU A 118 -0.02 1.97 -12.00
C GLU A 118 -0.84 0.86 -11.34
N ALA A 119 -0.58 -0.40 -11.72
CA ALA A 119 -1.24 -1.54 -11.10
C ALA A 119 -0.77 -1.72 -9.66
N LEU A 120 0.55 -1.67 -9.41
CA LEU A 120 1.12 -1.73 -8.07
C LEU A 120 0.56 -0.62 -7.18
N ALA A 121 0.62 0.63 -7.66
CA ALA A 121 0.16 1.80 -6.90
C ALA A 121 -1.35 1.75 -6.60
N ARG A 122 -2.19 1.43 -7.60
CA ARG A 122 -3.64 1.36 -7.43
C ARG A 122 -4.03 0.31 -6.41
N HIS A 123 -3.59 -0.92 -6.60
CA HIS A 123 -4.03 -2.04 -5.77
C HIS A 123 -3.45 -1.96 -4.37
N SER A 124 -2.21 -1.50 -4.21
CA SER A 124 -1.63 -1.26 -2.89
C SER A 124 -2.42 -0.19 -2.14
N THR A 125 -2.80 0.90 -2.80
CA THR A 125 -3.59 1.97 -2.18
C THR A 125 -4.97 1.48 -1.75
N LEU A 126 -5.67 0.74 -2.62
CA LEU A 126 -6.99 0.18 -2.30
C LEU A 126 -6.91 -0.79 -1.12
N LEU A 127 -5.88 -1.64 -1.09
CA LEU A 127 -5.61 -2.56 0.01
C LEU A 127 -5.28 -1.81 1.31
N ILE A 128 -4.42 -0.79 1.24
CA ILE A 128 -4.09 0.07 2.39
C ILE A 128 -5.36 0.77 2.89
N ALA A 129 -6.16 1.39 2.02
CA ALA A 129 -7.39 2.07 2.41
C ALA A 129 -8.37 1.14 3.13
N HIS A 130 -8.49 -0.10 2.65
CA HIS A 130 -9.29 -1.15 3.30
C HIS A 130 -8.74 -1.53 4.68
N LEU A 131 -7.47 -1.92 4.75
CA LEU A 131 -6.83 -2.38 5.99
C LEU A 131 -6.69 -1.25 7.03
N LEU A 132 -6.54 0.00 6.59
CA LEU A 132 -6.34 1.15 7.46
C LEU A 132 -7.55 1.37 8.38
N GLY A 133 -8.77 1.06 7.92
CA GLY A 133 -9.99 1.28 8.69
C GLY A 133 -10.12 2.74 9.11
N ALA A 134 -10.33 3.02 10.40
CA ALA A 134 -10.44 4.36 10.94
C ALA A 134 -9.10 5.03 11.31
N ARG A 135 -7.95 4.34 11.14
CA ARG A 135 -6.63 4.87 11.51
C ARG A 135 -6.15 5.98 10.57
N ALA A 136 -5.20 6.76 11.05
CA ALA A 136 -4.50 7.78 10.28
C ALA A 136 -3.28 7.19 9.56
N LEU A 137 -3.18 7.41 8.24
CA LEU A 137 -2.06 6.94 7.43
C LEU A 137 -0.70 7.55 7.81
N PRO A 138 -0.58 8.85 8.19
CA PRO A 138 0.73 9.46 8.46
C PRO A 138 1.55 8.79 9.56
N GLU A 139 0.90 8.31 10.61
CA GLU A 139 1.58 7.58 11.69
C GLU A 139 2.13 6.24 11.20
N LEU A 140 1.33 5.50 10.42
CA LEU A 140 1.74 4.22 9.84
C LEU A 140 2.90 4.38 8.85
N MET A 141 2.86 5.37 7.97
CA MET A 141 3.95 5.61 7.03
C MET A 141 5.24 6.01 7.73
N THR A 142 5.13 6.78 8.82
CA THR A 142 6.30 7.11 9.65
C THR A 142 6.89 5.85 10.29
N MET A 143 6.05 4.94 10.79
CA MET A 143 6.51 3.65 11.32
C MET A 143 7.13 2.77 10.23
N ALA A 144 6.48 2.63 9.07
CA ALA A 144 6.98 1.85 7.94
C ALA A 144 8.36 2.30 7.48
N LEU A 145 8.57 3.61 7.36
CA LEU A 145 9.88 4.17 6.99
C LEU A 145 10.93 3.94 8.08
N GLY A 146 10.55 4.00 9.35
CA GLY A 146 11.44 3.65 10.46
C GLY A 146 11.84 2.16 10.48
N GLU A 147 10.93 1.25 10.10
CA GLU A 147 11.26 -0.17 9.92
C GLU A 147 12.24 -0.38 8.77
N ILE A 148 12.01 0.29 7.63
CA ILE A 148 12.91 0.21 6.46
C ILE A 148 14.31 0.70 6.80
N GLU A 149 14.41 1.85 7.46
CA GLU A 149 15.71 2.40 7.89
C GLU A 149 16.44 1.43 8.84
N ARG A 150 15.72 0.84 9.80
CA ARG A 150 16.30 -0.14 10.73
C ARG A 150 16.72 -1.44 10.04
N ALA A 151 15.98 -1.92 9.06
CA ALA A 151 16.37 -3.09 8.28
C ALA A 151 17.65 -2.82 7.47
N GLN A 152 17.72 -1.69 6.77
CA GLN A 152 18.87 -1.31 5.94
C GLN A 152 20.15 -1.04 6.74
N LEU A 153 20.04 -0.64 8.01
CA LEU A 153 21.21 -0.45 8.89
C LEU A 153 21.77 -1.76 9.44
N ASN A 154 21.00 -2.84 9.40
CA ASN A 154 21.36 -4.14 9.97
C ASN A 154 21.73 -5.20 8.91
N ASP A 155 21.62 -4.87 7.62
CA ASP A 155 22.15 -5.62 6.47
C ASP A 155 23.61 -5.23 6.15
#